data_AF-A0A529XMD4-F1
#
_entry.id   AF-A0A529XMD4-F1
#
_cell.length_a   1.000
_cell.length_b   1.000
_cell.length_c   1.000
_cell.angle_alpha   90.00
_cell.angle_beta   90.00
_cell.angle_gamma   90.00
#
_symmetry.space_group_name_H-M   'P 1'
#
loop_
_entity.id
_entity.type
_entity.pdbx_description
1 polymer ?
#
loop_
_entity_poly.entity_id
_entity_poly.type
_entity_poly.pdbx_seq_one_letter_code
_entity_poly.pdbx_strand_id
1 'polypeptide(L)' 'RHGIKDEYSLIAPPTHLYRHYKLDAAGVESVAQSLLA' A
#
# COMPACT_ATOMS: atom_id res chain seq x y z
N ARG A 1 -9.84 -5.50 3.20
CA ARG A 1 -9.42 -4.20 3.78
C ARG A 1 -8.04 -3.88 3.22
N HIS A 2 -7.88 -2.75 2.53
CA HIS A 2 -6.58 -2.30 1.98
C HIS A 2 -6.08 -1.12 2.81
N GLY A 3 -4.86 -1.21 3.33
CA GLY A 3 -4.32 -0.30 4.33
C GLY A 3 -3.05 -0.85 4.98
N ILE A 4 -2.43 -0.06 5.85
CA ILE A 4 -1.31 -0.53 6.68
C ILE A 4 -1.85 -1.63 7.62
N LYS A 5 -1.10 -2.72 7.76
CA LYS A 5 -1.45 -3.81 8.67
C LYS A 5 -1.22 -3.38 10.11
N ASP A 6 -1.67 -4.22 11.04
CA ASP A 6 -1.41 -4.00 12.46
C ASP A 6 0.05 -4.36 12.78
N GLU A 7 0.96 -3.48 12.35
CA GLU A 7 2.40 -3.61 12.46
C GLU A 7 3.07 -2.24 12.58
N TYR A 8 4.29 -2.22 13.11
CA TYR A 8 5.08 -0.99 13.16
C TYR A 8 5.38 -0.49 11.74
N SER A 9 5.22 0.81 11.53
CA SER A 9 5.56 1.46 10.27
C SER A 9 7.05 1.78 10.19
N LEU A 10 7.59 1.73 8.98
CA LEU A 10 8.93 2.24 8.69
C LEU A 10 8.99 3.77 8.89
N ILE A 11 10.18 4.28 9.21
CA ILE A 11 10.45 5.71 9.28
C ILE A 11 11.01 6.17 7.93
N ALA A 12 10.17 6.85 7.14
CA ALA A 12 10.56 7.40 5.84
C ALA A 12 9.60 8.54 5.44
N PRO A 13 9.89 9.30 4.37
CA PRO A 13 8.97 10.31 3.86
C PRO A 13 7.60 9.72 3.47
N PRO A 14 6.49 10.46 3.63
CA PRO A 14 5.13 9.93 3.41
C PRO A 14 4.92 9.30 2.04
N THR A 15 5.46 9.91 0.98
CA THR A 15 5.33 9.40 -0.39
C THR A 15 6.00 8.04 -0.58
N HIS A 16 7.11 7.79 0.12
CA HIS A 16 7.80 6.50 0.08
C HIS A 16 6.99 5.44 0.82
N LEU A 17 6.43 5.81 1.98
CA LEU A 17 5.57 4.91 2.76
C LEU A 17 4.30 4.55 1.98
N TYR A 18 3.66 5.50 1.31
CA TYR A 18 2.48 5.21 0.49
C TYR A 18 2.79 4.25 -0.66
N ARG A 19 3.89 4.46 -1.38
CA ARG A 19 4.31 3.52 -2.42
C ARG A 19 4.62 2.14 -1.83
N HIS A 20 5.33 2.09 -0.69
CA HIS A 20 5.69 0.84 -0.02
C HIS A 20 4.46 0.02 0.40
N TYR A 21 3.48 0.67 1.03
CA TYR A 21 2.22 0.03 1.45
C TYR A 21 1.15 -0.02 0.34
N LYS A 22 1.50 0.34 -0.90
CA LYS A 22 0.61 0.36 -2.07
C LYS A 22 -0.65 1.21 -1.86
N LEU A 23 -0.50 2.32 -1.13
CA LEU A 23 -1.56 3.31 -0.87
C LEU A 23 -1.62 4.41 -1.94
N ASP A 24 -0.76 4.35 -2.95
CA ASP A 24 -0.85 5.19 -4.14
C ASP A 24 -1.75 4.57 -5.22
N ALA A 25 -2.11 5.36 -6.23
CA ALA A 25 -3.07 4.94 -7.26
C ALA A 25 -2.65 3.64 -7.97
N ALA A 26 -1.37 3.54 -8.38
CA ALA A 26 -0.84 2.36 -9.04
C ALA A 26 -0.81 1.12 -8.12
N GLY A 27 -0.47 1.32 -6.84
CA GLY A 27 -0.49 0.26 -5.85
C GLY A 27 -1.89 -0.28 -5.58
N VAL A 28 -2.87 0.61 -5.44
CA VAL A 28 -4.28 0.25 -5.24
C VAL A 28 -4.81 -0.54 -6.44
N GLU A 29 -4.52 -0.09 -7.66
CA GLU A 29 -4.90 -0.80 -8.89
C GLU A 29 -4.31 -2.22 -8.91
N SER A 30 -3.01 -2.36 -8.64
CA SER A 30 -2.34 -3.66 -8.59
C SER A 30 -2.96 -4.60 -7.57
N VAL A 31 -3.29 -4.10 -6.36
CA VAL A 31 -3.95 -4.91 -5.33
C VAL A 31 -5.35 -5.31 -5.77
N ALA A 32 -6.13 -4.38 -6.34
CA ALA A 32 -7.48 -4.67 -6.83
C ALA A 32 -7.47 -5.76 -7.91
N GLN A 33 -6.56 -5.68 -8.88
CA GLN A 33 -6.41 -6.71 -9.91
C GLN A 33 -6.06 -8.08 -9.31
N SER A 34 -5.16 -8.12 -8.32
CA SER A 34 -4.76 -9.38 -7.66
C SER A 34 -5.88 -10.08 -6.89
N LEU A 35 -6.96 -9.37 -6.54
CA LEU A 35 -8.12 -9.94 -5.87
C LEU A 35 -9.17 -10.52 -6.83
N LEU A 36 -9.07 -10.21 -8.13
CA LEU A 36 -9.98 -10.72 -9.16
C LEU A 36 -9.47 -11.99 -9.84
N ALA A 37 -8.20 -12.35 -9.62
CA ALA A 37 -7.56 -13.57 -10.11
C ALA A 37 -7.77 -14.73 -9.12
#